data_AF-A0A4S8KK45-F1
#
_entry.id   AF-A0A4S8KK45-F1
#
_cell.length_a   1.000
_cell.length_b   1.000
_cell.length_c   1.000
_cell.angle_alpha   90.00
_cell.angle_beta   90.00
_cell.angle_gamma   90.00
#
_symmetry.space_group_name_H-M   'P 1'
#
loop_
_entity.id
_entity.type
_entity.pdbx_description
1 polymer ?
#
loop_
_entity_poly.entity_id
_entity_poly.type
_entity_poly.pdbx_seq_one_letter_code
_entity_poly.pdbx_strand_id
1 'polypeptide(L)'
;MKLTILCIETFPRATVILVLLLLISSSLASTDFNKCLQDLRQGKYGSEGGRDNKGNEVDISKATAISYEMCIIACGTGQKAFSWFTFAQGFNSWVLPWLALISQLPFGANEKLDNFISVLLAVGSPTLAAYSAMLTVLNSRWVAGLFHKLKYSNVQSAVRILSSLQQGPVRIDHSDSSLLPSLVVLPQNDQWWRGMRRKLEYTHTWTVSAATSIVWVFIAYIFTVTDFFTRDAEQLVDASGQGVGSVWLWLLPVVISWLQISPKCDSKRLDEAFEETNMTAYVATSESTQPVLASSQNGHHRAIYLEHRDGSLQTDERCTAPIFNYSRVFSWAAMSEEVVDCFRQASKRARDFKPVDKGQWAQDDHYGRISQKNRIGTAMQVQEYCQYYPTIQRRYQWGSGVWSRIIIASSMALLLQWGTTGGALVIVISTP
;
A
#
# COMPACT_ATOMS: atom_id res chain seq x y z
N MET A 1 -37.31 12.18 -7.85
CA MET A 1 -36.82 11.27 -6.78
C MET A 1 -37.40 9.85 -6.84
N LYS A 2 -38.53 9.58 -7.52
CA LYS A 2 -39.08 8.20 -7.67
C LYS A 2 -38.55 7.43 -8.90
N LEU A 3 -38.02 8.10 -9.92
CA LEU A 3 -37.49 7.45 -11.12
C LEU A 3 -36.06 6.91 -10.93
N THR A 4 -35.26 7.53 -10.06
CA THR A 4 -33.88 7.12 -9.77
C THR A 4 -33.80 5.88 -8.88
N ILE A 5 -34.82 5.65 -8.04
CA ILE A 5 -34.90 4.47 -7.16
C ILE A 5 -35.28 3.22 -7.97
N LEU A 6 -36.11 3.36 -9.00
CA LEU A 6 -36.48 2.23 -9.87
C LEU A 6 -35.29 1.73 -10.71
N CYS A 7 -34.36 2.64 -11.09
CA CYS A 7 -33.16 2.30 -11.86
C CYS A 7 -32.13 1.51 -11.04
N ILE A 8 -32.07 1.69 -9.71
CA ILE A 8 -31.07 1.05 -8.85
C ILE A 8 -31.49 -0.37 -8.42
N GLU A 9 -32.79 -0.67 -8.35
CA GLU A 9 -33.27 -2.02 -8.03
C GLU A 9 -33.39 -2.96 -9.25
N THR A 10 -33.61 -2.40 -10.45
CA THR A 10 -33.82 -3.19 -11.68
C THR A 10 -32.53 -3.53 -12.40
N PHE A 11 -31.51 -2.66 -12.34
CA PHE A 11 -30.18 -2.92 -12.91
C PHE A 11 -29.52 -4.19 -12.37
N PRO A 12 -29.42 -4.44 -11.04
CA PRO A 12 -28.77 -5.64 -10.53
C PRO A 12 -29.52 -6.92 -10.93
N ARG A 13 -30.85 -6.88 -11.03
CA ARG A 13 -31.66 -8.03 -11.46
C ARG A 13 -31.49 -8.34 -12.94
N ALA A 14 -31.47 -7.32 -13.79
CA ALA A 14 -31.22 -7.48 -15.22
C ALA A 14 -29.79 -7.96 -15.49
N THR A 15 -28.78 -7.45 -14.79
CA THR A 15 -27.40 -7.96 -14.90
C THR A 15 -27.26 -9.37 -14.34
N VAL A 16 -27.94 -9.73 -13.25
CA VAL A 16 -27.91 -11.09 -12.71
C VAL A 16 -28.57 -12.07 -13.67
N ILE A 17 -29.71 -11.71 -14.27
CA ILE A 17 -30.39 -12.52 -15.29
C ILE A 17 -29.51 -12.62 -16.55
N LEU A 18 -28.86 -11.54 -16.97
CA LEU A 18 -27.93 -11.56 -18.12
C LEU A 18 -26.70 -12.45 -17.83
N VAL A 19 -26.11 -12.35 -16.65
CA VAL A 19 -24.99 -13.20 -16.21
C VAL A 19 -25.44 -14.67 -16.13
N LEU A 20 -26.62 -14.95 -15.57
CA LEU A 20 -27.20 -16.30 -15.53
C LEU A 20 -27.47 -16.84 -16.94
N LEU A 21 -28.02 -16.02 -17.85
CA LEU A 21 -28.28 -16.42 -19.23
C LEU A 21 -26.99 -16.63 -20.04
N LEU A 22 -25.94 -15.84 -19.78
CA LEU A 22 -24.60 -16.03 -20.36
C LEU A 22 -23.89 -17.28 -19.81
N LEU A 23 -24.13 -17.64 -18.54
CA LEU A 23 -23.66 -18.88 -17.93
C LEU A 23 -24.41 -20.12 -18.44
N ILE A 24 -25.67 -19.98 -18.85
CA ILE A 24 -26.48 -21.08 -19.40
C ILE A 24 -26.15 -21.33 -20.88
N SER A 25 -25.95 -20.29 -21.68
CA SER A 25 -25.67 -20.43 -23.13
C SER A 25 -24.33 -21.09 -23.45
N SER A 26 -23.35 -21.01 -22.54
CA SER A 26 -22.05 -21.67 -22.66
C SER A 26 -22.10 -23.21 -22.48
N SER A 27 -23.26 -23.77 -22.13
CA SER A 27 -23.43 -25.23 -21.95
C SER A 27 -23.90 -26.00 -23.19
N LEU A 28 -24.30 -25.31 -24.28
CA LEU A 28 -25.05 -25.90 -25.39
C LEU A 28 -24.19 -26.40 -26.58
N ALA A 29 -22.89 -26.06 -26.64
CA ALA A 29 -21.98 -26.57 -27.66
C ALA A 29 -20.66 -27.01 -27.01
N SER A 30 -20.59 -28.29 -26.63
CA SER A 30 -19.41 -28.88 -25.98
C SER A 30 -18.56 -29.65 -26.99
N THR A 31 -17.36 -29.15 -27.26
CA THR A 31 -16.31 -29.90 -27.97
C THR A 31 -15.57 -30.82 -26.99
N ASP A 32 -15.41 -32.10 -27.35
CA ASP A 32 -14.52 -33.03 -26.63
C ASP A 32 -13.11 -32.94 -27.23
N PHE A 33 -12.27 -32.10 -26.62
CA PHE A 33 -10.89 -31.90 -27.06
C PHE A 33 -10.00 -33.14 -26.89
N ASN A 34 -10.31 -34.05 -25.96
CA ASN A 34 -9.54 -35.29 -25.81
C ASN A 34 -9.80 -36.21 -26.99
N LYS A 35 -11.06 -36.34 -27.40
CA LYS A 35 -11.44 -37.07 -28.61
C LYS A 35 -10.88 -36.42 -29.86
N CYS A 36 -10.91 -35.09 -29.95
CA CYS A 36 -10.30 -34.37 -31.08
C CYS A 36 -8.79 -34.65 -31.19
N LEU A 37 -8.07 -34.54 -30.07
CA LEU A 37 -6.63 -34.79 -30.04
C LEU A 37 -6.29 -36.23 -30.42
N GLN A 38 -7.08 -37.21 -29.97
CA GLN A 38 -6.94 -38.60 -30.36
C GLN A 38 -7.18 -38.79 -31.87
N ASP A 39 -8.25 -38.22 -32.40
CA ASP A 39 -8.58 -38.28 -33.83
C ASP A 39 -7.47 -37.62 -34.70
N LEU A 40 -6.89 -36.51 -34.24
CA LEU A 40 -5.73 -35.86 -34.88
C LEU A 40 -4.49 -36.76 -34.89
N ARG A 41 -4.14 -37.36 -33.75
CA ARG A 41 -2.98 -38.26 -33.63
C ARG A 41 -3.14 -39.54 -34.45
N GLN A 42 -4.38 -40.00 -34.63
CA GLN A 42 -4.71 -41.15 -35.46
C GLN A 42 -4.72 -40.81 -36.96
N GLY A 43 -4.45 -39.56 -37.35
CA GLY A 43 -4.33 -39.15 -38.76
C GLY A 43 -5.67 -39.05 -39.49
N LYS A 44 -6.80 -38.94 -38.76
CA LYS A 44 -8.16 -38.93 -39.33
C LYS A 44 -8.42 -37.76 -40.28
N TYR A 45 -7.65 -36.68 -40.14
CA TYR A 45 -7.80 -35.43 -40.89
C TYR A 45 -6.68 -35.19 -41.91
N GLY A 46 -5.84 -36.21 -42.19
CA GLY A 46 -4.71 -36.11 -43.13
C GLY A 46 -3.36 -35.87 -42.43
N SER A 47 -2.29 -35.68 -43.22
CA SER A 47 -0.93 -35.40 -42.73
C SER A 47 -0.55 -33.91 -42.78
N GLU A 48 -1.38 -33.08 -43.39
CA GLU A 48 -1.14 -31.64 -43.55
C GLU A 48 -1.57 -30.84 -42.32
N GLY A 49 -0.87 -29.72 -42.05
CA GLY A 49 -1.19 -28.81 -40.95
C GLY A 49 -0.41 -29.02 -39.65
N GLY A 50 0.40 -30.09 -39.54
CA GLY A 50 1.35 -30.26 -38.45
C GLY A 50 2.52 -29.27 -38.55
N ARG A 51 2.94 -28.71 -37.42
CA ARG A 51 4.02 -27.70 -37.32
C ARG A 51 5.05 -28.10 -36.26
N ASP A 52 6.31 -27.80 -36.51
CA ASP A 52 7.38 -27.87 -35.51
C ASP A 52 7.43 -26.58 -34.66
N ASN A 53 8.28 -26.54 -33.62
CA ASN A 53 8.48 -25.36 -32.76
C ASN A 53 9.00 -24.11 -33.51
N LYS A 54 9.40 -24.24 -34.78
CA LYS A 54 9.89 -23.15 -35.64
C LYS A 54 8.83 -22.75 -36.69
N GLY A 55 7.66 -23.38 -36.69
CA GLY A 55 6.57 -23.12 -37.64
C GLY A 55 6.74 -23.83 -38.99
N ASN A 56 7.69 -24.74 -39.14
CA ASN A 56 7.85 -25.53 -40.36
C ASN A 56 6.84 -26.67 -40.40
N GLU A 57 6.39 -27.03 -41.59
CA GLU A 57 5.47 -28.15 -41.78
C GLU A 57 6.16 -29.48 -41.51
N VAL A 58 5.50 -30.31 -40.69
CA VAL A 58 5.93 -31.66 -40.36
C VAL A 58 4.70 -32.56 -40.28
N ASP A 59 4.90 -33.86 -40.49
CA ASP A 59 3.83 -34.85 -40.29
C ASP A 59 3.23 -34.70 -38.89
N ILE A 60 1.90 -34.80 -38.80
CA ILE A 60 1.15 -34.65 -37.54
C ILE A 60 1.67 -35.60 -36.44
N SER A 61 2.15 -36.79 -36.81
CA SER A 61 2.74 -37.76 -35.87
C SER A 61 4.03 -37.29 -35.18
N LYS A 62 4.73 -36.31 -35.78
CA LYS A 62 5.97 -35.70 -35.28
C LYS A 62 5.80 -34.21 -34.96
N ALA A 63 4.60 -33.69 -35.12
CA ALA A 63 4.30 -32.29 -34.90
C ALA A 63 4.27 -31.95 -33.40
N THR A 64 4.81 -30.79 -33.06
CA THR A 64 4.71 -30.22 -31.71
C THR A 64 3.60 -29.18 -31.60
N ALA A 65 3.05 -28.75 -32.74
CA ALA A 65 1.89 -27.87 -32.85
C ALA A 65 1.06 -28.19 -34.11
N ILE A 66 -0.16 -27.65 -34.20
CA ILE A 66 -1.00 -27.71 -35.41
C ILE A 66 -1.36 -26.28 -35.86
N SER A 67 -1.66 -26.09 -37.15
CA SER A 67 -2.19 -24.82 -37.62
C SER A 67 -3.55 -24.53 -36.99
N TYR A 68 -3.87 -23.25 -36.80
CA TYR A 68 -5.16 -22.82 -36.25
C TYR A 68 -6.33 -23.29 -37.13
N GLU A 69 -6.17 -23.25 -38.45
CA GLU A 69 -7.14 -23.75 -39.41
C GLU A 69 -7.41 -25.25 -39.21
N MET A 70 -6.36 -26.05 -39.02
CA MET A 70 -6.48 -27.47 -38.72
C MET A 70 -7.17 -27.73 -37.38
N CYS A 71 -6.90 -26.91 -36.36
CA CYS A 71 -7.59 -26.96 -35.06
C CYS A 71 -9.10 -26.73 -35.21
N ILE A 72 -9.51 -25.73 -36.00
CA ILE A 72 -10.93 -25.49 -36.28
C ILE A 72 -11.55 -26.65 -37.07
N ILE A 73 -10.86 -27.20 -38.07
CA ILE A 73 -11.39 -28.30 -38.88
C ILE A 73 -11.57 -29.57 -38.04
N ALA A 74 -10.58 -29.88 -37.19
CA ALA A 74 -10.59 -31.08 -36.38
C ALA A 74 -11.49 -30.97 -35.13
N CYS A 75 -11.39 -29.85 -34.40
CA CYS A 75 -12.05 -29.67 -33.10
C CYS A 75 -13.28 -28.75 -33.14
N GLY A 76 -13.51 -28.03 -34.24
CA GLY A 76 -14.57 -27.03 -34.34
C GLY A 76 -14.26 -25.73 -33.58
N THR A 77 -15.22 -24.81 -33.57
CA THR A 77 -15.13 -23.52 -32.86
C THR A 77 -15.82 -23.53 -31.49
N GLY A 78 -16.29 -24.71 -31.04
CA GLY A 78 -17.02 -24.88 -29.78
C GLY A 78 -16.12 -24.80 -28.54
N GLN A 79 -16.72 -24.51 -27.38
CA GLN A 79 -16.02 -24.52 -26.09
C GLN A 79 -16.07 -25.92 -25.46
N LYS A 80 -15.14 -26.23 -24.54
CA LYS A 80 -15.22 -27.46 -23.74
C LYS A 80 -16.41 -27.35 -22.79
N ALA A 81 -17.14 -28.43 -22.53
CA ALA A 81 -18.12 -28.45 -21.43
C ALA A 81 -17.46 -28.02 -20.12
N PHE A 82 -18.15 -27.16 -19.37
CA PHE A 82 -17.71 -26.78 -18.04
C PHE A 82 -17.71 -28.01 -17.12
N SER A 83 -16.55 -28.33 -16.56
CA SER A 83 -16.38 -29.40 -15.57
C SER A 83 -16.24 -28.79 -14.18
N TRP A 84 -17.27 -28.98 -13.34
CA TRP A 84 -17.23 -28.52 -11.94
C TRP A 84 -16.07 -29.17 -11.17
N PHE A 85 -15.75 -30.44 -11.45
CA PHE A 85 -14.64 -31.14 -10.81
C PHE A 85 -13.29 -30.48 -11.13
N THR A 86 -13.03 -30.21 -12.42
CA THR A 86 -11.80 -29.53 -12.87
C THR A 86 -11.73 -28.11 -12.32
N PHE A 87 -12.85 -27.39 -12.33
CA PHE A 87 -12.94 -26.05 -11.73
C PHE A 87 -12.66 -26.09 -10.22
N ALA A 88 -13.29 -26.98 -9.46
CA ALA A 88 -13.13 -27.05 -8.00
C ALA A 88 -11.72 -27.50 -7.60
N GLN A 89 -11.15 -28.47 -8.32
CA GLN A 89 -9.75 -28.88 -8.13
C GLN A 89 -8.80 -27.71 -8.41
N GLY A 90 -9.07 -26.94 -9.47
CA GLY A 90 -8.35 -25.71 -9.77
C GLY A 90 -8.51 -24.68 -8.64
N PHE A 91 -9.73 -24.29 -8.30
CA PHE A 91 -10.02 -23.32 -7.26
C PHE A 91 -9.32 -23.65 -5.93
N ASN A 92 -9.37 -24.91 -5.49
CA ASN A 92 -8.72 -25.36 -4.26
C ASN A 92 -7.19 -25.27 -4.32
N SER A 93 -6.60 -25.61 -5.47
CA SER A 93 -5.14 -25.59 -5.65
C SER A 93 -4.60 -24.17 -5.84
N TRP A 94 -5.39 -23.29 -6.45
CA TRP A 94 -4.92 -21.99 -6.95
C TRP A 94 -5.45 -20.76 -6.21
N VAL A 95 -6.47 -20.89 -5.35
CA VAL A 95 -7.08 -19.74 -4.64
C VAL A 95 -6.92 -19.87 -3.13
N LEU A 96 -7.12 -21.06 -2.56
CA LEU A 96 -7.05 -21.27 -1.10
C LEU A 96 -5.71 -20.82 -0.47
N PRO A 97 -4.53 -21.12 -1.06
CA PRO A 97 -3.25 -20.66 -0.50
C PRO A 97 -3.16 -19.13 -0.42
N TRP A 98 -3.77 -18.42 -1.37
CA TRP A 98 -3.73 -16.96 -1.45
C TRP A 98 -4.77 -16.30 -0.56
N LEU A 99 -5.94 -16.93 -0.35
CA LEU A 99 -6.90 -16.50 0.66
C LEU A 99 -6.29 -16.52 2.06
N ALA A 100 -5.44 -17.51 2.36
CA ALA A 100 -4.71 -17.55 3.62
C ALA A 100 -3.82 -16.30 3.77
N LEU A 101 -3.11 -15.87 2.73
CA LEU A 101 -2.29 -14.66 2.79
C LEU A 101 -3.11 -13.37 2.84
N ILE A 102 -4.25 -13.29 2.13
CA ILE A 102 -5.18 -12.16 2.20
C ILE A 102 -5.68 -11.98 3.64
N SER A 103 -5.95 -13.08 4.35
CA SER A 103 -6.37 -13.03 5.75
C SER A 103 -5.30 -12.45 6.71
N GLN A 104 -4.04 -12.43 6.28
CA GLN A 104 -2.92 -11.86 7.06
C GLN A 104 -2.69 -10.37 6.78
N LEU A 105 -3.41 -9.77 5.82
CA LEU A 105 -3.24 -8.36 5.52
C LEU A 105 -3.78 -7.50 6.69
N PRO A 106 -3.06 -6.43 7.06
CA PRO A 106 -3.49 -5.54 8.14
C PRO A 106 -4.61 -4.62 7.66
N PHE A 107 -5.83 -4.99 7.99
CA PHE A 107 -7.00 -4.14 7.82
C PHE A 107 -7.19 -3.36 9.13
N GLY A 108 -6.52 -2.21 9.22
CA GLY A 108 -6.49 -1.38 10.42
C GLY A 108 -7.53 -0.27 10.45
N ALA A 109 -8.56 -0.32 9.59
CA ALA A 109 -9.50 0.78 9.42
C ALA A 109 -10.46 0.94 10.61
N ASN A 110 -11.01 2.15 10.73
CA ASN A 110 -11.92 2.56 11.81
C ASN A 110 -13.15 1.67 11.92
N GLU A 111 -13.71 1.26 10.78
CA GLU A 111 -14.94 0.47 10.72
C GLU A 111 -14.73 -0.92 10.12
N LYS A 112 -15.61 -1.86 10.50
CA LYS A 112 -15.62 -3.22 9.94
C LYS A 112 -15.89 -3.22 8.44
N LEU A 113 -16.68 -2.26 7.95
CA LEU A 113 -16.98 -2.11 6.52
C LEU A 113 -15.75 -1.62 5.75
N ASP A 114 -15.00 -0.67 6.28
CA ASP A 114 -13.76 -0.18 5.65
C ASP A 114 -12.70 -1.29 5.56
N ASN A 115 -12.63 -2.16 6.57
CA ASN A 115 -11.78 -3.34 6.53
C ASN A 115 -12.18 -4.32 5.42
N PHE A 116 -13.49 -4.52 5.21
CA PHE A 116 -13.99 -5.33 4.11
C PHE A 116 -13.73 -4.69 2.74
N ILE A 117 -13.96 -3.38 2.61
CA ILE A 117 -13.66 -2.62 1.38
C ILE A 117 -12.16 -2.68 1.08
N SER A 118 -11.30 -2.60 2.10
CA SER A 118 -9.85 -2.74 1.95
C SER A 118 -9.47 -4.09 1.34
N VAL A 119 -10.12 -5.18 1.77
CA VAL A 119 -9.93 -6.52 1.17
C VAL A 119 -10.36 -6.49 -0.29
N LEU A 120 -11.56 -5.98 -0.59
CA LEU A 120 -12.09 -5.94 -1.96
C LEU A 120 -11.21 -5.09 -2.89
N LEU A 121 -10.71 -3.95 -2.43
CA LEU A 121 -9.79 -3.10 -3.19
C LEU A 121 -8.44 -3.80 -3.41
N ALA A 122 -7.92 -4.50 -2.40
CA ALA A 122 -6.63 -5.20 -2.51
C ALA A 122 -6.70 -6.36 -3.49
N VAL A 123 -7.74 -7.19 -3.38
CA VAL A 123 -7.96 -8.34 -4.28
C VAL A 123 -8.40 -7.89 -5.67
N GLY A 124 -9.29 -6.90 -5.75
CA GLY A 124 -9.83 -6.38 -7.01
C GLY A 124 -8.84 -5.53 -7.79
N SER A 125 -7.82 -4.96 -7.13
CA SER A 125 -6.78 -4.15 -7.77
C SER A 125 -5.38 -4.44 -7.19
N PRO A 126 -4.73 -5.50 -7.69
CA PRO A 126 -3.33 -5.80 -7.37
C PRO A 126 -2.37 -4.62 -7.59
N THR A 127 -2.58 -3.86 -8.67
CA THR A 127 -1.79 -2.68 -9.01
C THR A 127 -1.93 -1.60 -7.93
N LEU A 128 -3.14 -1.37 -7.40
CA LEU A 128 -3.34 -0.41 -6.31
C LEU A 128 -2.65 -0.88 -5.03
N ALA A 129 -2.76 -2.17 -4.70
CA ALA A 129 -2.11 -2.72 -3.52
C ALA A 129 -0.58 -2.57 -3.57
N ALA A 130 0.01 -2.91 -4.72
CA ALA A 130 1.43 -2.74 -4.99
C ALA A 130 1.85 -1.26 -5.00
N TYR A 131 1.07 -0.39 -5.64
CA TYR A 131 1.31 1.06 -5.66
C TYR A 131 1.37 1.62 -4.24
N SER A 132 0.37 1.31 -3.41
CA SER A 132 0.31 1.80 -2.03
C SER A 132 1.46 1.27 -1.18
N ALA A 133 1.90 0.02 -1.39
CA ALA A 133 3.10 -0.52 -0.74
C ALA A 133 4.37 0.26 -1.14
N MET A 134 4.59 0.45 -2.44
CA MET A 134 5.78 1.12 -2.96
C MET A 134 5.82 2.60 -2.58
N LEU A 135 4.67 3.27 -2.64
CA LEU A 135 4.53 4.65 -2.21
C LEU A 135 4.92 4.81 -0.73
N THR A 136 4.52 3.87 0.13
CA THR A 136 4.89 3.86 1.56
C THR A 136 6.41 3.81 1.77
N VAL A 137 7.09 2.95 1.01
CA VAL A 137 8.56 2.81 1.08
C VAL A 137 9.25 4.08 0.58
N LEU A 138 8.81 4.60 -0.56
CA LEU A 138 9.38 5.82 -1.16
C LEU A 138 9.17 7.05 -0.28
N ASN A 139 7.99 7.18 0.33
CA ASN A 139 7.66 8.23 1.29
C ASN A 139 8.59 8.19 2.51
N SER A 140 8.80 7.00 3.08
CA SER A 140 9.71 6.81 4.22
C SER A 140 11.15 7.19 3.88
N ARG A 141 11.62 6.76 2.70
CA ARG A 141 12.96 7.11 2.19
C ARG A 141 13.10 8.62 1.95
N TRP A 142 12.07 9.26 1.40
CA TRP A 142 12.06 10.69 1.13
C TRP A 142 12.14 11.51 2.42
N VAL A 143 11.32 11.20 3.44
CA VAL A 143 11.40 11.89 4.75
C VAL A 143 12.77 11.70 5.39
N ALA A 144 13.31 10.48 5.41
CA ALA A 144 14.65 10.23 5.93
C ALA A 144 15.71 11.07 5.20
N GLY A 145 15.59 11.22 3.87
CA GLY A 145 16.44 12.07 3.05
C GLY A 145 16.35 13.55 3.42
N LEU A 146 15.15 14.06 3.70
CA LEU A 146 14.94 15.46 4.13
C LEU A 146 15.65 15.79 5.45
N PHE A 147 15.69 14.83 6.38
CA PHE A 147 16.31 15.01 7.69
C PHE A 147 17.80 14.64 7.74
N HIS A 148 18.35 13.95 6.74
CA HIS A 148 19.70 13.36 6.78
C HIS A 148 20.82 14.36 7.16
N LYS A 149 20.70 15.63 6.78
CA LYS A 149 21.71 16.67 7.06
C LYS A 149 21.38 17.55 8.27
N LEU A 150 20.25 17.32 8.93
CA LEU A 150 19.78 18.14 10.04
C LEU A 150 20.43 17.66 11.34
N LYS A 151 21.02 18.62 12.07
CA LYS A 151 21.56 18.41 13.41
C LYS A 151 20.75 19.26 14.38
N TYR A 152 19.80 18.63 15.05
CA TYR A 152 18.94 19.25 16.06
C TYR A 152 18.39 18.18 17.01
N SER A 153 17.82 18.58 18.14
CA SER A 153 17.14 17.64 19.05
C SER A 153 16.02 16.89 18.32
N ASN A 154 15.74 15.64 18.71
CA ASN A 154 14.63 14.82 18.22
C ASN A 154 14.57 14.50 16.71
N VAL A 155 15.57 14.86 15.89
CA VAL A 155 15.58 14.58 14.44
C VAL A 155 15.27 13.10 14.13
N GLN A 156 15.92 12.17 14.85
CA GLN A 156 15.68 10.73 14.65
C GLN A 156 14.26 10.32 15.03
N SER A 157 13.72 10.88 16.12
CA SER A 157 12.34 10.65 16.54
C SER A 157 11.35 11.17 15.51
N ALA A 158 11.57 12.38 14.98
CA ALA A 158 10.73 13.00 13.96
C ALA A 158 10.66 12.16 12.69
N VAL A 159 11.81 11.66 12.18
CA VAL A 159 11.84 10.78 11.01
C VAL A 159 11.01 9.52 11.24
N ARG A 160 11.17 8.86 12.40
CA ARG A 160 10.45 7.62 12.73
C ARG A 160 8.95 7.87 12.89
N ILE A 161 8.57 8.98 13.52
CA ILE A 161 7.18 9.37 13.72
C ILE A 161 6.53 9.69 12.37
N LEU A 162 7.08 10.63 11.59
CA LEU A 162 6.52 11.02 10.29
C LEU A 162 6.40 9.83 9.32
N SER A 163 7.42 8.95 9.28
CA SER A 163 7.35 7.72 8.46
C SER A 163 6.28 6.74 8.94
N SER A 164 5.91 6.77 10.22
CA SER A 164 4.85 5.90 10.75
C SER A 164 3.46 6.52 10.55
N LEU A 165 3.38 7.84 10.63
CA LEU A 165 2.15 8.62 10.48
C LEU A 165 1.63 8.74 9.04
N GLN A 166 2.37 8.26 8.03
CA GLN A 166 1.90 8.27 6.64
C GLN A 166 0.60 7.49 6.41
N GLN A 167 0.27 6.58 7.32
CA GLN A 167 -0.94 5.78 7.25
C GLN A 167 -2.13 6.42 7.97
N GLY A 168 -1.92 7.48 8.76
CA GLY A 168 -2.98 8.19 9.47
C GLY A 168 -3.45 9.46 8.77
N PRO A 169 -4.69 9.93 9.02
CA PRO A 169 -5.20 11.23 8.56
C PRO A 169 -4.57 12.39 9.35
N VAL A 170 -3.24 12.52 9.32
CA VAL A 170 -2.52 13.50 10.15
C VAL A 170 -2.57 14.90 9.56
N ARG A 171 -2.85 15.89 10.40
CA ARG A 171 -2.88 17.32 10.06
C ARG A 171 -2.13 18.16 11.09
N ILE A 172 -1.74 19.37 10.69
CA ILE A 172 -1.19 20.40 11.58
C ILE A 172 -2.32 21.38 11.92
N ASP A 173 -2.41 21.78 13.19
CA ASP A 173 -3.32 22.83 13.60
C ASP A 173 -2.70 24.20 13.27
N HIS A 174 -3.40 24.95 12.42
CA HIS A 174 -2.98 26.28 11.97
C HIS A 174 -3.68 27.41 12.73
N SER A 175 -4.57 27.10 13.68
CA SER A 175 -5.29 28.11 14.47
C SER A 175 -4.35 28.95 15.34
N ASP A 176 -3.31 28.33 15.90
CA ASP A 176 -2.25 29.01 16.63
C ASP A 176 -0.87 28.69 16.01
N SER A 177 -0.28 29.73 15.42
CA SER A 177 1.02 29.65 14.77
C SER A 177 2.21 29.34 15.70
N SER A 178 2.01 29.38 17.01
CA SER A 178 3.04 29.05 18.00
C SER A 178 3.12 27.54 18.31
N LEU A 179 2.09 26.75 17.99
CA LEU A 179 1.98 25.33 18.38
C LEU A 179 3.10 24.47 17.80
N LEU A 180 3.24 24.43 16.47
CA LEU A 180 4.25 23.62 15.80
C LEU A 180 5.68 24.08 16.13
N PRO A 181 6.02 25.38 16.08
CA PRO A 181 7.32 25.86 16.54
C PRO A 181 7.63 25.48 17.98
N SER A 182 6.65 25.59 18.89
CA SER A 182 6.82 25.17 20.28
C SER A 182 7.13 23.67 20.38
N LEU A 183 6.40 22.83 19.64
CA LEU A 183 6.61 21.38 19.62
C LEU A 183 8.02 20.99 19.19
N VAL A 184 8.59 21.69 18.20
CA VAL A 184 9.93 21.41 17.67
C VAL A 184 11.04 22.00 18.55
N VAL A 185 10.86 23.25 18.99
CA VAL A 185 11.94 24.04 19.60
C VAL A 185 12.07 23.75 21.08
N LEU A 186 10.97 23.78 21.85
CA LEU A 186 11.02 23.75 23.31
C LEU A 186 11.62 22.44 23.85
N PRO A 187 12.49 22.49 24.88
CA PRO A 187 13.12 21.30 25.43
C PRO A 187 12.14 20.36 26.15
N GLN A 188 11.05 20.89 26.74
CA GLN A 188 10.01 20.09 27.41
C GLN A 188 9.37 19.09 26.44
N ASN A 189 9.24 19.47 25.17
CA ASN A 189 8.66 18.62 24.13
C ASN A 189 9.59 17.48 23.67
N ASP A 190 10.85 17.42 24.15
CA ASP A 190 11.71 16.23 23.94
C ASP A 190 11.07 14.97 24.55
N GLN A 191 10.21 15.09 25.57
CA GLN A 191 9.43 13.98 26.10
C GLN A 191 8.31 13.56 25.14
N TRP A 192 7.60 14.52 24.53
CA TRP A 192 6.57 14.24 23.53
C TRP A 192 7.13 13.43 22.35
N TRP A 193 8.25 13.87 21.76
CA TRP A 193 8.87 13.19 20.63
C TRP A 193 9.35 11.78 20.99
N ARG A 194 9.91 11.57 22.18
CA ARG A 194 10.34 10.24 22.64
C ARG A 194 9.15 9.34 22.97
N GLY A 195 8.10 9.89 23.59
CA GLY A 195 6.87 9.19 23.94
C GLY A 195 6.13 8.72 22.69
N MET A 196 5.90 9.62 21.74
CA MET A 196 5.26 9.31 20.46
C MET A 196 6.05 8.28 19.68
N ARG A 197 7.38 8.41 19.61
CA ARG A 197 8.23 7.40 18.96
C ARG A 197 8.04 6.02 19.62
N ARG A 198 8.08 5.95 20.95
CA ARG A 198 7.93 4.69 21.69
C ARG A 198 6.56 4.03 21.46
N LYS A 199 5.48 4.83 21.39
CA LYS A 199 4.12 4.33 21.15
C LYS A 199 3.94 3.83 19.71
N LEU A 200 4.62 4.43 18.74
CA LEU A 200 4.57 4.04 17.32
C LEU A 200 5.59 2.94 16.94
N GLU A 201 6.66 2.76 17.73
CA GLU A 201 7.71 1.77 17.50
C GLU A 201 7.34 0.44 18.16
N TYR A 202 6.64 -0.40 17.40
CA TYR A 202 6.26 -1.75 17.85
C TYR A 202 7.24 -2.81 17.36
N THR A 203 7.74 -3.62 18.28
CA THR A 203 8.83 -4.58 18.01
C THR A 203 8.36 -5.87 17.33
N HIS A 204 7.05 -6.17 17.33
CA HIS A 204 6.51 -7.42 16.77
C HIS A 204 5.62 -7.16 15.54
N THR A 205 6.24 -6.97 14.38
CA THR A 205 5.54 -6.74 13.10
C THR A 205 5.01 -8.03 12.45
N TRP A 206 5.45 -9.21 12.90
CA TRP A 206 5.12 -10.50 12.30
C TRP A 206 4.43 -11.40 13.32
N THR A 207 3.22 -11.89 13.00
CA THR A 207 2.62 -12.98 13.77
C THR A 207 3.21 -14.33 13.31
N VAL A 208 3.31 -15.30 14.21
CA VAL A 208 3.74 -16.67 13.86
C VAL A 208 2.84 -17.28 12.78
N SER A 209 1.54 -16.95 12.82
CA SER A 209 0.58 -17.34 11.79
C SER A 209 0.95 -16.76 10.43
N ALA A 210 1.22 -15.46 10.35
CA ALA A 210 1.58 -14.81 9.09
C ALA A 210 2.88 -15.38 8.50
N ALA A 211 3.90 -15.59 9.34
CA ALA A 211 5.15 -16.21 8.92
C ALA A 211 4.94 -17.62 8.37
N THR A 212 4.17 -18.45 9.09
CA THR A 212 3.86 -19.83 8.68
C THR A 212 3.06 -19.86 7.36
N SER A 213 2.08 -18.97 7.19
CA SER A 213 1.31 -18.86 5.94
C SER A 213 2.19 -18.50 4.75
N ILE A 214 3.12 -17.55 4.91
CA ILE A 214 4.08 -17.18 3.84
C ILE A 214 4.94 -18.37 3.44
N VAL A 215 5.48 -19.11 4.42
CA VAL A 215 6.29 -20.31 4.17
C VAL A 215 5.47 -21.37 3.43
N TRP A 216 4.22 -21.60 3.85
CA TRP A 216 3.36 -22.60 3.22
C TRP A 216 2.99 -22.25 1.77
N VAL A 217 2.72 -20.98 1.47
CA VAL A 217 2.48 -20.55 0.08
C VAL A 217 3.72 -20.75 -0.78
N PHE A 218 4.92 -20.48 -0.25
CA PHE A 218 6.16 -20.72 -0.98
C PHE A 218 6.37 -22.21 -1.28
N ILE A 219 6.14 -23.09 -0.30
CA ILE A 219 6.21 -24.55 -0.49
C ILE A 219 5.18 -25.03 -1.51
N ALA A 220 3.93 -24.58 -1.40
CA ALA A 220 2.86 -24.93 -2.33
C ALA A 220 3.21 -24.52 -3.77
N TYR A 221 3.78 -23.32 -3.96
CA TYR A 221 4.23 -22.87 -5.27
C TYR A 221 5.36 -23.72 -5.84
N ILE A 222 6.34 -24.14 -5.02
CA ILE A 222 7.40 -25.06 -5.47
C ILE A 222 6.80 -26.39 -5.94
N PHE A 223 5.83 -26.95 -5.21
CA PHE A 223 5.16 -28.19 -5.62
C PHE A 223 4.39 -28.01 -6.93
N THR A 224 3.70 -26.87 -7.10
CA THR A 224 3.08 -26.51 -8.39
C THR A 224 4.07 -26.50 -9.54
N VAL A 225 5.22 -25.83 -9.37
CA VAL A 225 6.24 -25.72 -10.42
C VAL A 225 6.88 -27.08 -10.69
N THR A 226 7.09 -27.90 -9.66
CA THR A 226 7.64 -29.25 -9.82
C THR A 226 6.67 -30.15 -10.58
N ASP A 227 5.39 -30.14 -10.20
CA ASP A 227 4.32 -30.87 -10.89
C ASP A 227 4.23 -30.49 -12.38
N PHE A 228 4.45 -29.22 -12.72
CA PHE A 228 4.53 -28.78 -14.12
C PHE A 228 5.62 -29.50 -14.92
N PHE A 229 6.84 -29.61 -14.36
CA PHE A 229 7.96 -30.25 -15.07
C PHE A 229 7.88 -31.78 -15.11
N THR A 230 7.00 -32.41 -14.31
CA THR A 230 6.90 -33.87 -14.20
C THR A 230 5.72 -34.48 -14.97
N ARG A 231 4.85 -33.68 -15.62
CA ARG A 231 3.67 -34.19 -16.35
C ARG A 231 3.94 -34.50 -17.82
N ASP A 232 3.30 -35.56 -18.31
CA ASP A 232 3.30 -35.95 -19.72
C ASP A 232 2.38 -35.05 -20.57
N ALA A 233 2.71 -34.90 -21.86
CA ALA A 233 2.00 -34.04 -22.82
C ALA A 233 0.48 -34.30 -22.93
N GLU A 234 0.01 -35.51 -22.60
CA GLU A 234 -1.43 -35.85 -22.59
C GLU A 234 -2.20 -35.24 -21.41
N GLN A 235 -1.51 -34.94 -20.31
CA GLN A 235 -2.10 -34.33 -19.11
C GLN A 235 -2.07 -32.79 -19.16
N LEU A 236 -1.43 -32.20 -20.17
CA LEU A 236 -1.40 -30.75 -20.38
C LEU A 236 -2.71 -30.19 -20.98
N VAL A 237 -3.58 -31.02 -21.57
CA VAL A 237 -4.88 -30.56 -22.13
C VAL A 237 -5.83 -30.03 -21.04
N ASP A 238 -5.61 -30.39 -19.76
CA ASP A 238 -6.32 -29.85 -18.60
C ASP A 238 -5.52 -28.76 -17.84
N ALA A 239 -4.43 -28.23 -18.42
CA ALA A 239 -3.50 -27.26 -17.81
C ALA A 239 -4.09 -25.87 -17.49
N SER A 240 -5.41 -25.71 -17.58
CA SER A 240 -6.20 -24.53 -17.19
C SER A 240 -5.90 -23.97 -15.78
N GLY A 241 -5.25 -24.75 -14.91
CA GLY A 241 -4.90 -24.33 -13.55
C GLY A 241 -3.54 -23.64 -13.38
N GLN A 242 -2.54 -23.97 -14.20
CA GLN A 242 -1.12 -23.73 -13.85
C GLN A 242 -0.70 -22.26 -13.96
N GLY A 243 -1.27 -21.51 -14.91
CA GLY A 243 -1.05 -20.05 -15.01
C GLY A 243 -1.63 -19.27 -13.83
N VAL A 244 -2.68 -19.80 -13.18
CA VAL A 244 -3.43 -19.10 -12.12
C VAL A 244 -2.59 -18.92 -10.86
N GLY A 245 -1.76 -19.88 -10.48
CA GLY A 245 -0.86 -19.74 -9.34
C GLY A 245 0.16 -18.60 -9.50
N SER A 246 0.69 -18.41 -10.71
CA SER A 246 1.62 -17.32 -11.02
C SER A 246 0.95 -15.94 -11.02
N VAL A 247 -0.36 -15.86 -11.32
CA VAL A 247 -1.13 -14.61 -11.25
C VAL A 247 -1.16 -14.04 -9.84
N TRP A 248 -1.05 -14.86 -8.80
CA TRP A 248 -1.14 -14.39 -7.41
C TRP A 248 0.21 -14.09 -6.74
N LEU A 249 1.34 -14.34 -7.43
CA LEU A 249 2.68 -14.12 -6.86
C LEU A 249 2.93 -12.67 -6.41
N TRP A 250 2.21 -11.69 -6.96
CA TRP A 250 2.31 -10.29 -6.54
C TRP A 250 1.90 -10.09 -5.08
N LEU A 251 1.09 -11.00 -4.54
CA LEU A 251 0.54 -10.92 -3.21
C LEU A 251 1.63 -11.12 -2.14
N LEU A 252 2.67 -11.91 -2.44
CA LEU A 252 3.81 -12.13 -1.52
C LEU A 252 4.53 -10.82 -1.15
N PRO A 253 5.11 -10.04 -2.09
CA PRO A 253 5.79 -8.80 -1.74
C PRO A 253 4.84 -7.76 -1.13
N VAL A 254 3.55 -7.73 -1.53
CA VAL A 254 2.57 -6.83 -0.93
C VAL A 254 2.30 -7.18 0.53
N VAL A 255 1.98 -8.45 0.84
CA VAL A 255 1.74 -8.91 2.21
C VAL A 255 2.96 -8.69 3.09
N ILE A 256 4.16 -9.06 2.61
CA ILE A 256 5.41 -8.86 3.37
C ILE A 256 5.62 -7.37 3.67
N SER A 257 5.39 -6.49 2.69
CA SER A 257 5.52 -5.04 2.88
C SER A 257 4.50 -4.52 3.89
N TRP A 258 3.23 -4.94 3.77
CA TRP A 258 2.16 -4.46 4.63
C TRP A 258 2.27 -4.99 6.06
N LEU A 259 2.75 -6.21 6.28
CA LEU A 259 3.04 -6.71 7.63
C LEU A 259 4.09 -5.86 8.35
N GLN A 260 5.10 -5.37 7.64
CA GLN A 260 6.07 -4.43 8.23
C GLN A 260 5.45 -3.06 8.58
N ILE A 261 4.35 -2.70 7.92
CA ILE A 261 3.60 -1.45 8.15
C ILE A 261 2.52 -1.66 9.24
N SER A 262 2.01 -2.88 9.40
CA SER A 262 0.81 -3.28 10.14
C SER A 262 0.59 -2.63 11.51
N PRO A 263 1.58 -2.57 12.44
CA PRO A 263 1.32 -1.98 13.75
C PRO A 263 1.02 -0.47 13.72
N LYS A 264 1.33 0.20 12.60
CA LYS A 264 1.23 1.66 12.42
C LYS A 264 -0.06 2.09 11.73
N CYS A 265 -0.86 1.12 11.26
CA CYS A 265 -2.14 1.34 10.57
C CYS A 265 -3.36 1.13 11.47
N ASP A 266 -3.18 0.71 12.73
CA ASP A 266 -4.28 0.51 13.67
C ASP A 266 -4.76 1.87 14.19
N SER A 267 -5.98 2.25 13.82
CA SER A 267 -6.51 3.56 14.14
C SER A 267 -6.74 3.79 15.62
N LYS A 268 -7.28 2.81 16.36
CA LYS A 268 -7.49 2.93 17.81
C LYS A 268 -6.17 3.15 18.54
N ARG A 269 -5.14 2.40 18.14
CA ARG A 269 -3.80 2.57 18.72
C ARG A 269 -3.19 3.92 18.37
N LEU A 270 -3.47 4.43 17.16
CA LEU A 270 -3.02 5.74 16.75
C LEU A 270 -3.72 6.83 17.58
N ASP A 271 -5.02 6.72 17.78
CA ASP A 271 -5.81 7.63 18.63
C ASP A 271 -5.30 7.65 20.07
N GLU A 272 -5.13 6.48 20.69
CA GLU A 272 -4.56 6.34 22.04
C GLU A 272 -3.16 6.97 22.12
N ALA A 273 -2.31 6.74 21.11
CA ALA A 273 -0.97 7.31 21.07
C ALA A 273 -1.01 8.85 21.00
N PHE A 274 -1.89 9.43 20.19
CA PHE A 274 -2.06 10.88 20.10
C PHE A 274 -2.68 11.48 21.36
N GLU A 275 -3.68 10.84 21.95
CA GLU A 275 -4.33 11.31 23.17
C GLU A 275 -3.33 11.37 24.33
N GLU A 276 -2.61 10.27 24.58
CA GLU A 276 -1.65 10.20 25.68
C GLU A 276 -0.48 11.17 25.50
N THR A 277 0.10 11.23 24.30
CA THR A 277 1.30 12.04 24.08
C THR A 277 0.98 13.53 24.06
N ASN A 278 -0.16 13.94 23.49
CA ASN A 278 -0.56 15.34 23.45
C ASN A 278 -0.84 15.94 24.85
N MET A 279 -1.16 15.12 25.86
CA MET A 279 -1.22 15.59 27.24
C MET A 279 0.13 16.08 27.80
N THR A 280 1.24 15.68 27.18
CA THR A 280 2.61 16.05 27.59
C THR A 280 3.21 17.17 26.73
N ALA A 281 2.45 17.71 25.77
CA ALA A 281 2.92 18.78 24.90
C ALA A 281 2.89 20.14 25.61
N TYR A 282 3.92 20.94 25.38
CA TYR A 282 4.08 22.29 25.90
C TYR A 282 4.06 23.32 24.77
N VAL A 283 3.50 24.49 25.05
CA VAL A 283 3.36 25.62 24.12
C VAL A 283 3.95 26.87 24.77
N ALA A 284 4.68 27.66 23.99
CA ALA A 284 5.22 28.94 24.44
C ALA A 284 4.09 29.97 24.55
N THR A 285 4.15 30.85 25.56
CA THR A 285 3.16 31.91 25.75
C THR A 285 3.67 33.26 25.25
N SER A 286 2.76 34.19 24.98
CA SER A 286 3.12 35.55 24.53
C SER A 286 3.72 36.39 25.64
N GLU A 287 3.26 36.20 26.88
CA GLU A 287 3.58 37.06 28.03
C GLU A 287 4.77 36.57 28.85
N SER A 288 5.07 35.26 28.80
CA SER A 288 6.12 34.64 29.61
C SER A 288 7.00 33.71 28.79
N THR A 289 8.28 33.64 29.15
CA THR A 289 9.21 32.63 28.62
C THR A 289 8.98 31.25 29.23
N GLN A 290 8.13 31.14 30.27
CA GLN A 290 7.72 29.86 30.81
C GLN A 290 6.64 29.23 29.91
N PRO A 291 6.91 28.04 29.34
CA PRO A 291 5.94 27.35 28.51
C PRO A 291 4.86 26.70 29.39
N VAL A 292 3.64 26.62 28.85
CA VAL A 292 2.47 26.01 29.51
C VAL A 292 2.09 24.71 28.81
N LEU A 293 1.37 23.83 29.51
CA LEU A 293 0.84 22.62 28.90
C LEU A 293 -0.20 22.98 27.84
N ALA A 294 -0.09 22.39 26.64
CA ALA A 294 -1.06 22.59 25.55
C ALA A 294 -2.49 22.22 25.99
N SER A 295 -2.62 21.18 26.80
CA SER A 295 -3.90 20.72 27.36
C SER A 295 -4.57 21.72 28.30
N SER A 296 -3.79 22.64 28.89
CA SER A 296 -4.29 23.67 29.82
C SER A 296 -4.81 24.93 29.10
N GLN A 297 -4.53 25.08 27.80
CA GLN A 297 -5.05 26.19 27.01
C GLN A 297 -6.49 25.93 26.55
N ASN A 298 -7.27 27.01 26.46
CA ASN A 298 -8.64 26.98 25.94
C ASN A 298 -8.66 26.37 24.53
N GLY A 299 -9.51 25.37 24.30
CA GLY A 299 -9.75 24.77 22.98
C GLY A 299 -9.00 23.45 22.69
N HIS A 300 -8.18 22.94 23.62
CA HIS A 300 -7.44 21.67 23.44
C HIS A 300 -6.67 21.56 22.12
N HIS A 301 -6.14 22.68 21.64
CA HIS A 301 -5.41 22.77 20.37
C HIS A 301 -4.10 21.96 20.44
N ARG A 302 -3.79 21.28 19.33
CA ARG A 302 -2.67 20.33 19.24
C ARG A 302 -1.88 20.63 17.98
N ALA A 303 -0.57 20.80 18.09
CA ALA A 303 0.29 21.09 16.94
C ALA A 303 0.14 20.06 15.80
N ILE A 304 0.05 18.78 16.14
CA ILE A 304 -0.19 17.68 15.19
C ILE A 304 -1.36 16.85 15.74
N TYR A 305 -2.35 16.58 14.89
CA TYR A 305 -3.55 15.86 15.29
C TYR A 305 -4.06 14.94 14.16
N LEU A 306 -5.01 14.06 14.51
CA LEU A 306 -5.70 13.18 13.57
C LEU A 306 -7.04 13.80 13.18
N GLU A 307 -7.24 14.02 11.89
CA GLU A 307 -8.46 14.61 11.33
C GLU A 307 -9.56 13.56 11.23
N HIS A 308 -10.61 13.76 12.04
CA HIS A 308 -11.75 12.87 12.14
C HIS A 308 -13.06 13.47 11.56
N ARG A 309 -13.06 14.73 11.09
CA ARG A 309 -14.30 15.43 10.70
C ARG A 309 -15.08 14.70 9.61
N ASP A 310 -16.40 14.61 9.77
CA ASP A 310 -17.34 14.03 8.81
C ASP A 310 -17.55 14.87 7.54
N GLY A 311 -17.35 14.23 6.39
CA GLY A 311 -17.40 14.78 5.05
C GLY A 311 -17.32 13.63 4.05
N SER A 312 -18.39 13.46 3.26
CA SER A 312 -18.59 12.31 2.36
C SER A 312 -17.56 12.18 1.22
N LEU A 313 -16.75 13.22 1.00
CA LEU A 313 -15.76 13.27 -0.09
C LEU A 313 -14.36 12.78 0.31
N GLN A 314 -14.08 12.57 1.60
CA GLN A 314 -12.74 12.26 2.12
C GLN A 314 -12.71 10.96 2.93
N THR A 315 -13.60 10.01 2.62
CA THR A 315 -13.73 8.74 3.37
C THR A 315 -12.43 7.93 3.34
N ASP A 316 -11.78 7.84 2.17
CA ASP A 316 -10.53 7.09 2.01
C ASP A 316 -9.36 7.70 2.81
N GLU A 317 -9.30 9.03 2.93
CA GLU A 317 -8.22 9.71 3.65
C GLU A 317 -8.17 9.31 5.13
N ARG A 318 -9.31 8.95 5.72
CA ARG A 318 -9.43 8.53 7.12
C ARG A 318 -9.04 7.08 7.35
N CYS A 319 -9.18 6.25 6.32
CA CYS A 319 -8.96 4.82 6.44
C CYS A 319 -7.47 4.53 6.60
N THR A 320 -7.06 4.10 7.79
CA THR A 320 -5.65 3.91 8.13
C THR A 320 -5.01 2.68 7.49
N ALA A 321 -5.80 1.83 6.84
CA ALA A 321 -5.28 0.65 6.13
C ALA A 321 -4.30 1.06 5.01
N PRO A 322 -3.22 0.28 4.79
CA PRO A 322 -2.16 0.64 3.84
C PRO A 322 -2.65 0.92 2.42
N ILE A 323 -3.72 0.24 2.00
CA ILE A 323 -4.25 0.38 0.64
C ILE A 323 -4.70 1.81 0.33
N PHE A 324 -5.20 2.55 1.31
CA PHE A 324 -5.71 3.92 1.13
C PHE A 324 -4.63 5.00 1.14
N ASN A 325 -3.34 4.64 1.27
CA ASN A 325 -2.25 5.61 1.31
C ASN A 325 -2.21 6.55 0.08
N TYR A 326 -2.78 6.13 -1.06
CA TYR A 326 -2.91 6.99 -2.25
C TYR A 326 -3.67 8.30 -1.96
N SER A 327 -4.68 8.27 -1.09
CA SER A 327 -5.52 9.42 -0.78
C SER A 327 -4.79 10.48 0.05
N ARG A 328 -3.77 10.08 0.81
CA ARG A 328 -3.01 10.94 1.74
C ARG A 328 -1.71 11.48 1.16
N VAL A 329 -1.34 11.09 -0.06
CA VAL A 329 0.01 11.37 -0.61
C VAL A 329 0.37 12.85 -0.56
N PHE A 330 -0.58 13.73 -0.88
CA PHE A 330 -0.36 15.17 -0.90
C PHE A 330 -0.46 15.80 0.50
N SER A 331 -1.50 15.46 1.25
CA SER A 331 -1.75 16.04 2.58
C SER A 331 -0.65 15.65 3.57
N TRP A 332 -0.23 14.39 3.59
CA TRP A 332 0.87 13.93 4.42
C TRP A 332 2.22 14.50 3.99
N ALA A 333 2.47 14.62 2.67
CA ALA A 333 3.73 15.20 2.18
C ALA A 333 3.84 16.68 2.54
N ALA A 334 2.77 17.45 2.38
CA ALA A 334 2.70 18.86 2.76
C ALA A 334 2.99 19.03 4.26
N MET A 335 2.29 18.27 5.11
CA MET A 335 2.48 18.26 6.56
C MET A 335 3.94 17.91 6.95
N SER A 336 4.49 16.87 6.32
CA SER A 336 5.87 16.43 6.60
C SER A 336 6.89 17.51 6.22
N GLU A 337 6.70 18.23 5.10
CA GLU A 337 7.60 19.32 4.73
C GLU A 337 7.54 20.49 5.70
N GLU A 338 6.35 20.82 6.22
CA GLU A 338 6.17 21.89 7.19
C GLU A 338 6.90 21.58 8.51
N VAL A 339 6.78 20.35 9.02
CA VAL A 339 7.56 19.88 10.18
C VAL A 339 9.06 19.94 9.89
N VAL A 340 9.49 19.40 8.74
CA VAL A 340 10.90 19.40 8.31
C VAL A 340 11.44 20.82 8.24
N ASP A 341 10.68 21.78 7.72
CA ASP A 341 11.15 23.14 7.55
C ASP A 341 11.41 23.83 8.89
N CYS A 342 10.53 23.64 9.88
CA CYS A 342 10.79 24.13 11.24
C CYS A 342 12.06 23.48 11.83
N PHE A 343 12.26 22.16 11.68
CA PHE A 343 13.52 21.51 12.08
C PHE A 343 14.74 22.04 11.31
N ARG A 344 14.59 22.34 10.02
CA ARG A 344 15.66 22.86 9.16
C ARG A 344 16.09 24.24 9.62
N GLN A 345 15.13 25.12 9.88
CA GLN A 345 15.39 26.48 10.38
C GLN A 345 16.01 26.44 11.77
N ALA A 346 15.44 25.64 12.68
CA ALA A 346 15.97 25.44 14.01
C ALA A 346 17.42 24.89 14.00
N SER A 347 17.70 23.91 13.14
CA SER A 347 19.04 23.35 12.94
C SER A 347 20.03 24.37 12.36
N LYS A 348 19.57 25.24 11.44
CA LYS A 348 20.39 26.33 10.89
C LYS A 348 20.77 27.33 11.97
N ARG A 349 19.80 27.83 12.75
CA ARG A 349 20.05 28.79 13.84
C ARG A 349 20.95 28.23 14.93
N ALA A 350 20.77 26.96 15.29
CA ALA A 350 21.63 26.29 16.26
C ALA A 350 23.09 26.18 15.77
N ARG A 351 23.30 25.91 14.47
CA ARG A 351 24.63 25.88 13.86
C ARG A 351 25.29 27.26 13.83
N ASP A 352 24.49 28.30 13.68
CA ASP A 352 24.94 29.70 13.70
C ASP A 352 25.10 30.24 15.14
N PHE A 353 24.97 29.39 16.17
CA PHE A 353 25.03 29.76 17.59
C PHE A 353 24.05 30.88 17.98
N LYS A 354 22.83 30.84 17.44
CA LYS A 354 21.77 31.81 17.76
C LYS A 354 20.75 31.16 18.70
N PRO A 355 20.54 31.67 19.92
CA PRO A 355 19.49 31.16 20.81
C PRO A 355 18.11 31.73 20.42
N VAL A 356 17.05 31.09 20.90
CA VAL A 356 15.65 31.46 20.64
C VAL A 356 15.31 32.82 21.25
N ASP A 357 15.73 33.08 22.49
CA ASP A 357 15.45 34.29 23.24
C ASP A 357 16.21 35.55 22.75
N LYS A 358 17.01 35.42 21.68
CA LYS A 358 17.92 36.44 21.12
C LYS A 358 19.03 36.87 22.09
N GLY A 359 19.26 36.12 23.17
CA GLY A 359 20.33 36.34 24.12
C GLY A 359 21.69 35.83 23.64
N GLN A 360 22.58 35.55 24.59
CA GLN A 360 23.86 34.90 24.32
C GLN A 360 23.71 33.38 24.27
N TRP A 361 24.42 32.74 23.34
CA TRP A 361 24.43 31.28 23.24
C TRP A 361 25.09 30.67 24.47
N ALA A 362 24.32 29.92 25.26
CA ALA A 362 24.83 29.12 26.36
C ALA A 362 25.51 27.86 25.82
N GLN A 363 26.76 27.62 26.20
CA GLN A 363 27.38 26.32 25.98
C GLN A 363 26.78 25.29 26.95
N ASP A 364 26.67 24.05 26.49
CA ASP A 364 26.30 22.89 27.29
C ASP A 364 27.58 22.11 27.61
N ASP A 365 27.68 21.53 28.80
CA ASP A 365 28.85 20.75 29.25
C ASP A 365 28.99 19.45 28.44
N HIS A 366 27.90 19.00 27.80
CA HIS A 366 27.91 17.84 26.92
C HIS A 366 28.20 18.23 25.46
N TYR A 367 29.38 17.82 24.98
CA TYR A 367 29.84 18.07 23.63
C TYR A 367 28.80 17.67 22.56
N GLY A 368 28.40 18.63 21.73
CA GLY A 368 27.49 18.41 20.59
C GLY A 368 25.99 18.45 20.92
N ARG A 369 25.58 18.64 22.17
CA ARG A 369 24.17 18.85 22.54
C ARG A 369 23.85 20.35 22.61
N ILE A 370 22.65 20.72 22.15
CA ILE A 370 22.15 22.09 22.27
C ILE A 370 21.63 22.27 23.70
N SER A 371 22.18 23.25 24.42
CA SER A 371 21.73 23.63 25.76
C SER A 371 20.23 23.92 25.77
N GLN A 372 19.53 23.44 26.80
CA GLN A 372 18.10 23.71 26.98
C GLN A 372 17.80 25.21 27.06
N LYS A 373 18.72 26.01 27.62
CA LYS A 373 18.57 27.47 27.75
C LYS A 373 18.44 28.16 26.38
N ASN A 374 19.14 27.66 25.36
CA ASN A 374 19.09 28.23 24.01
C ASN A 374 17.78 27.93 23.27
N ARG A 375 16.94 27.05 23.83
CA ARG A 375 15.72 26.52 23.22
C ARG A 375 14.43 27.03 23.89
N ILE A 376 14.56 28.00 24.80
CA ILE A 376 13.44 28.60 25.54
C ILE A 376 13.19 30.00 24.98
N GLY A 377 11.92 30.38 24.86
CA GLY A 377 11.50 31.71 24.44
C GLY A 377 9.98 31.86 24.43
N THR A 378 9.51 33.07 24.18
CA THR A 378 8.09 33.39 24.04
C THR A 378 7.52 32.86 22.71
N ALA A 379 6.19 32.87 22.57
CA ALA A 379 5.47 32.42 21.36
C ALA A 379 6.03 33.05 20.07
N MET A 380 6.28 34.37 20.09
CA MET A 380 6.84 35.10 18.96
C MET A 380 8.29 34.72 18.68
N GLN A 381 9.09 34.48 19.72
CA GLN A 381 10.49 34.09 19.57
C GLN A 381 10.64 32.67 18.99
N VAL A 382 9.86 31.69 19.46
CA VAL A 382 9.88 30.33 18.88
C VAL A 382 9.41 30.34 17.43
N GLN A 383 8.41 31.16 17.11
CA GLN A 383 7.89 31.32 15.76
C GLN A 383 8.95 31.92 14.81
N GLU A 384 9.61 33.00 15.23
CA GLU A 384 10.69 33.64 14.47
C GLU A 384 11.89 32.71 14.30
N TYR A 385 12.19 31.91 15.32
CA TYR A 385 13.27 30.93 15.29
C TYR A 385 13.06 29.86 14.20
N CYS A 386 11.83 29.37 14.05
CA CYS A 386 11.45 28.47 12.96
C CYS A 386 11.10 29.19 11.63
N GLN A 387 11.12 30.52 11.59
CA GLN A 387 10.61 31.33 10.47
C GLN A 387 9.19 30.92 10.04
N TYR A 388 8.36 30.55 11.01
CA TYR A 388 7.05 29.96 10.76
C TYR A 388 5.98 31.06 10.66
N TYR A 389 5.72 31.56 9.46
CA TYR A 389 4.74 32.63 9.23
C TYR A 389 3.58 32.15 8.36
N PRO A 390 2.34 32.61 8.62
CA PRO A 390 1.14 32.20 7.87
C PRO A 390 1.27 32.39 6.34
N THR A 391 2.03 33.40 5.90
CA THR A 391 2.22 33.70 4.47
C THR A 391 3.08 32.68 3.73
N ILE A 392 3.92 31.90 4.43
CA ILE A 392 4.78 30.87 3.84
C ILE A 392 4.01 29.55 3.60
N GLN A 393 2.83 29.39 4.21
CA GLN A 393 2.03 28.15 4.19
C GLN A 393 1.55 27.74 2.79
N ARG A 394 1.35 28.68 1.84
CA ARG A 394 0.99 28.33 0.45
C ARG A 394 2.06 27.56 -0.31
N ARG A 395 3.30 27.54 0.19
CA ARG A 395 4.44 26.93 -0.52
C ARG A 395 4.35 25.40 -0.60
N TYR A 396 3.61 24.76 0.31
CA TYR A 396 3.66 23.31 0.50
C TYR A 396 2.49 22.55 -0.11
N GLN A 397 1.73 23.16 -1.02
CA GLN A 397 0.43 22.62 -1.45
C GLN A 397 0.48 21.15 -1.86
N TRP A 398 1.56 20.69 -2.52
CA TRP A 398 1.71 19.30 -2.96
C TRP A 398 2.96 18.57 -2.44
N GLY A 399 3.82 19.20 -1.64
CA GLY A 399 5.10 18.63 -1.18
C GLY A 399 6.15 18.40 -2.29
N SER A 400 7.44 18.58 -2.00
CA SER A 400 8.49 18.36 -3.00
C SER A 400 8.61 16.89 -3.41
N GLY A 401 8.88 16.67 -4.70
CA GLY A 401 9.16 15.33 -5.25
C GLY A 401 8.00 14.34 -5.17
N VAL A 402 6.76 14.77 -4.86
CA VAL A 402 5.59 13.88 -4.83
C VAL A 402 5.34 13.22 -6.18
N TRP A 403 5.40 13.98 -7.28
CA TRP A 403 5.20 13.41 -8.63
C TRP A 403 6.22 12.33 -8.99
N SER A 404 7.49 12.53 -8.65
CA SER A 404 8.53 11.52 -8.88
C SER A 404 8.23 10.23 -8.11
N ARG A 405 7.79 10.35 -6.84
CA ARG A 405 7.39 9.19 -6.02
C ARG A 405 6.18 8.48 -6.61
N ILE A 406 5.17 9.23 -7.07
CA ILE A 406 3.97 8.67 -7.72
C ILE A 406 4.38 7.90 -8.98
N ILE A 407 5.19 8.51 -9.86
CA ILE A 407 5.64 7.88 -11.11
C ILE A 407 6.41 6.59 -10.82
N ILE A 408 7.39 6.63 -9.90
CA ILE A 408 8.19 5.45 -9.56
C ILE A 408 7.33 4.36 -8.93
N ALA A 409 6.44 4.71 -7.99
CA ALA A 409 5.51 3.77 -7.36
C ALA A 409 4.60 3.10 -8.40
N SER A 410 4.04 3.89 -9.33
CA SER A 410 3.20 3.38 -10.42
C SER A 410 3.97 2.46 -11.36
N SER A 411 5.20 2.82 -11.75
CA SER A 411 6.05 1.96 -12.57
C SER A 411 6.39 0.65 -11.88
N MET A 412 6.75 0.68 -10.59
CA MET A 412 7.05 -0.53 -9.82
C MET A 412 5.81 -1.42 -9.64
N ALA A 413 4.64 -0.82 -9.41
CA ALA A 413 3.38 -1.54 -9.30
C ALA A 413 3.00 -2.23 -10.62
N LEU A 414 3.12 -1.51 -11.74
CA LEU A 414 2.87 -2.07 -13.07
C LEU A 414 3.87 -3.18 -13.41
N LEU A 415 5.15 -3.01 -13.09
CA LEU A 415 6.16 -4.05 -13.31
C LEU A 415 5.87 -5.31 -12.49
N LEU A 416 5.45 -5.17 -11.23
CA LEU A 416 5.07 -6.30 -10.40
C LEU A 416 3.84 -7.02 -10.97
N GLN A 417 2.82 -6.26 -11.39
CA GLN A 417 1.61 -6.83 -11.96
C GLN A 417 1.86 -7.51 -13.30
N TRP A 418 2.60 -6.87 -14.20
CA TRP A 418 2.97 -7.45 -15.50
C TRP A 418 3.95 -8.60 -15.38
N GLY A 419 4.87 -8.56 -14.42
CA GLY A 419 5.79 -9.68 -14.18
C GLY A 419 5.06 -10.96 -13.79
N THR A 420 3.95 -10.84 -13.05
CA THR A 420 3.16 -11.98 -12.58
C THR A 420 2.07 -12.38 -13.58
N THR A 421 1.30 -11.42 -14.07
CA THR A 421 0.20 -11.64 -15.04
C THR A 421 0.73 -11.93 -16.44
N GLY A 422 1.76 -11.21 -16.89
CA GLY A 422 2.42 -11.45 -18.17
C GLY A 422 3.12 -12.80 -18.22
N GLY A 423 3.75 -13.22 -17.11
CA GLY A 423 4.28 -14.58 -16.98
C GLY A 423 3.18 -15.64 -17.16
N ALA A 424 2.03 -15.46 -16.52
CA ALA A 424 0.88 -16.34 -16.71
C ALA A 424 0.35 -16.32 -18.16
N LEU A 425 0.29 -15.14 -18.80
CA LEU A 425 -0.14 -15.02 -20.20
C LEU A 425 0.82 -15.74 -21.16
N VAL A 426 2.14 -15.60 -20.96
CA VAL A 426 3.15 -16.30 -21.76
C VAL A 426 3.02 -17.81 -21.57
N ILE A 427 2.78 -18.29 -20.35
CA ILE A 427 2.52 -19.71 -20.07
C ILE A 427 1.31 -20.16 -20.89
N VAL A 428 0.19 -19.45 -20.84
CA VAL A 428 -1.03 -19.83 -21.58
C VAL A 428 -0.83 -19.80 -23.09
N ILE A 429 -0.14 -18.80 -23.63
CA ILE A 429 0.12 -18.68 -25.08
C ILE A 429 1.13 -19.72 -25.57
N SER A 430 2.11 -20.09 -24.74
CA SER A 430 3.20 -20.99 -25.12
C SER A 430 2.92 -22.45 -24.75
N THR A 431 1.82 -22.71 -24.03
CA THR A 431 1.35 -24.08 -23.77
C THR A 431 0.57 -24.54 -25.01
N PRO A 432 1.01 -25.62 -25.70
CA PRO A 432 0.41 -26.08 -26.94
C PRO A 432 -1.03 -26.60 -26.78
#